data_AF-A0A6G8RRA2-F1
#
_entry.id   AF-A0A6G8RRA2-F1
#
_cell.length_a   1.000
_cell.length_b   1.000
_cell.length_c   1.000
_cell.angle_alpha   90.00
_cell.angle_beta   90.00
_cell.angle_gamma   90.00
#
_symmetry.space_group_name_H-M   'P 1'
#
loop_
_entity.id
_entity.type
_entity.pdbx_description
1 polymer ?
#
loop_
_entity_poly.entity_id
_entity_poly.type
_entity_poly.pdbx_seq_one_letter_code
_entity_poly.pdbx_strand_id
1 'polypeptide(L)'
;MANNLDLGAQGSILVGSTSIVNGAVTGLSNTTWTGTNVQADRAATEGQLQQVSQAQIETNNTAVKYATSEQNGNTVVDYQNIVLAAPEAIVSKDATTNKISTTGGTTISNLASAGDYTNVDNATKAVNAGDLNNAVLDVVDKGLTFTANSGTAHKATLGTSISIKGAEDNSAFSTESDQGKNIYTQVETDGTIRIGLANNLDLGAQGSILVGSTSIVMVRLQV
;
A
#
# COMPACT_ATOMS: atom_id res chain seq x y z
N MET A 1 64.93 -20.26 43.71
CA MET A 1 63.69 -20.34 44.52
C MET A 1 62.57 -20.66 43.56
N ALA A 2 61.83 -21.74 43.79
CA ALA A 2 60.66 -22.03 42.95
C ALA A 2 59.58 -20.99 43.28
N ASN A 3 59.17 -20.20 42.29
CA ASN A 3 58.16 -19.14 42.44
C ASN A 3 56.72 -19.69 42.39
N ASN A 4 56.56 -21.00 42.29
CA ASN A 4 55.27 -21.67 42.08
C ASN A 4 54.96 -22.60 43.25
N LEU A 5 53.72 -22.51 43.74
CA LEU A 5 53.15 -23.43 44.69
C LEU A 5 52.43 -24.54 43.92
N ASP A 6 52.98 -25.76 43.93
CA ASP A 6 52.31 -26.97 43.41
C ASP A 6 51.48 -27.60 44.54
N LEU A 7 50.20 -27.81 44.28
CA LEU A 7 49.24 -28.35 45.25
C LEU A 7 48.85 -29.81 44.93
N GLY A 8 49.37 -30.40 43.86
CA GLY A 8 49.00 -31.74 43.39
C GLY A 8 47.60 -31.83 42.77
N ALA A 9 47.23 -33.01 42.27
CA ALA A 9 46.02 -33.25 41.47
C ALA A 9 44.67 -32.98 42.18
N GLN A 10 44.67 -32.80 43.51
CA GLN A 10 43.48 -32.46 44.31
C GLN A 10 43.73 -31.26 45.23
N GLY A 11 44.77 -30.49 44.95
CA GLY A 11 45.14 -29.32 45.71
C GLY A 11 44.12 -28.18 45.61
N SER A 12 43.89 -27.49 46.72
CA SER A 12 43.01 -26.30 46.76
C SER A 12 43.59 -25.18 47.62
N ILE A 13 43.28 -23.94 47.26
CA ILE A 13 43.53 -22.75 48.08
C ILE A 13 42.18 -22.09 48.36
N LEU A 14 41.87 -21.88 49.64
CA LEU A 14 40.67 -21.18 50.10
C LEU A 14 41.05 -19.79 50.62
N VAL A 15 40.50 -18.74 50.00
CA VAL A 15 40.66 -17.35 50.43
C VAL A 15 39.26 -16.76 50.68
N GLY A 16 38.87 -16.65 51.94
CA GLY A 16 37.49 -16.32 52.31
C GLY A 16 36.52 -17.40 51.79
N SER A 17 35.53 -17.02 50.99
CA SER A 17 34.62 -17.96 50.32
C SER A 17 35.12 -18.44 48.95
N THR A 18 36.21 -17.89 48.43
CA THR A 18 36.71 -18.18 47.08
C THR A 18 37.67 -19.35 47.09
N SER A 19 37.49 -20.30 46.17
CA SER A 19 38.32 -21.51 46.07
C SER A 19 38.87 -21.71 44.66
N ILE A 20 40.14 -22.12 44.55
CA ILE A 20 40.80 -22.50 43.30
C ILE A 20 40.97 -24.01 43.27
N VAL A 21 40.26 -24.68 42.36
CA VAL A 21 40.27 -26.16 42.22
C VAL A 21 40.17 -26.53 40.75
N ASN A 22 41.01 -27.46 40.28
CA ASN A 22 40.99 -27.98 38.91
C ASN A 22 40.97 -26.89 37.82
N GLY A 23 41.72 -25.80 38.02
CA GLY A 23 41.79 -24.69 37.06
C GLY A 23 40.58 -23.75 37.06
N ALA A 24 39.58 -23.97 37.91
CA ALA A 24 38.42 -23.10 38.07
C ALA A 24 38.53 -22.28 39.37
N VAL A 25 37.95 -21.08 39.34
CA VAL A 25 37.76 -20.23 40.52
C VAL A 25 36.28 -20.21 40.87
N THR A 26 35.92 -20.69 42.05
CA THR A 26 34.53 -20.83 42.51
C THR A 26 34.29 -20.06 43.82
N GLY A 27 33.04 -19.90 44.24
CA GLY A 27 32.68 -19.21 45.50
C GLY A 27 32.80 -17.68 45.44
N LEU A 28 32.83 -17.12 44.21
CA LEU A 28 32.86 -15.68 43.94
C LEU A 28 31.50 -15.05 44.24
N SER A 29 31.49 -13.88 44.89
CA SER A 29 30.26 -13.14 45.20
C SER A 29 29.74 -12.28 44.04
N ASN A 30 30.59 -11.99 43.04
CA ASN A 30 30.27 -11.15 41.90
C ASN A 30 29.57 -11.95 40.77
N THR A 31 28.35 -12.43 41.01
CA THR A 31 27.64 -13.35 40.08
C THR A 31 26.60 -12.68 39.19
N THR A 32 26.30 -11.39 39.40
CA THR A 32 25.23 -10.68 38.69
C THR A 32 25.75 -9.40 38.06
N TRP A 33 25.36 -9.12 36.82
CA TRP A 33 25.71 -7.89 36.12
C TRP A 33 24.71 -6.78 36.49
N THR A 34 25.21 -5.67 37.04
CA THR A 34 24.36 -4.53 37.46
C THR A 34 24.52 -3.27 36.60
N GLY A 35 25.43 -3.29 35.61
CA GLY A 35 25.63 -2.21 34.63
C GLY A 35 26.18 -0.88 35.15
N THR A 36 25.99 -0.54 36.43
CA THR A 36 26.29 0.79 36.99
C THR A 36 27.53 0.85 37.89
N ASN A 37 28.03 -0.29 38.37
CA ASN A 37 29.17 -0.38 39.30
C ASN A 37 30.33 -1.20 38.71
N VAL A 38 30.74 -0.85 37.49
CA VAL A 38 31.88 -1.50 36.81
C VAL A 38 33.17 -1.17 37.55
N GLN A 39 33.95 -2.20 37.87
CA GLN A 39 35.28 -2.06 38.48
C GLN A 39 36.30 -2.38 37.37
N ALA A 40 37.09 -1.38 36.96
CA ALA A 40 37.86 -1.38 35.71
C ALA A 40 38.80 -2.60 35.53
N ASP A 41 39.28 -3.18 36.63
CA ASP A 41 40.27 -4.26 36.61
C ASP A 41 39.77 -5.54 37.30
N ARG A 42 38.47 -5.64 37.57
CA ARG A 42 37.86 -6.84 38.18
C ARG A 42 37.33 -7.75 37.07
N ALA A 43 37.77 -9.01 37.08
CA ALA A 43 37.26 -10.02 36.16
C ALA A 43 35.75 -10.25 36.35
N ALA A 44 35.05 -10.48 35.23
CA ALA A 44 33.66 -10.92 35.24
C ALA A 44 33.57 -12.43 35.51
N THR A 45 32.49 -12.87 36.14
CA THR A 45 32.21 -14.30 36.28
C THR A 45 31.48 -14.85 35.05
N GLU A 46 31.54 -16.17 34.84
CA GLU A 46 30.80 -16.84 33.76
C GLU A 46 29.29 -16.55 33.85
N GLY A 47 28.74 -16.45 35.07
CA GLY A 47 27.34 -16.06 35.28
C GLY A 47 27.01 -14.65 34.77
N GLN A 48 27.92 -13.68 34.97
CA GLN A 48 27.75 -12.33 34.41
C GLN A 48 27.86 -12.32 32.89
N LEU A 49 28.81 -13.07 32.32
CA LEU A 49 28.96 -13.21 30.87
C LEU A 49 27.73 -13.87 30.24
N GLN A 50 27.15 -14.88 30.89
CA GLN A 50 25.91 -15.52 30.47
C GLN A 50 24.74 -14.53 30.46
N GLN A 51 24.59 -13.70 31.50
CA GLN A 51 23.54 -12.67 31.54
C GLN A 51 23.65 -11.70 30.37
N VAL A 52 24.87 -11.24 30.05
CA VAL A 52 25.12 -10.38 28.89
C VAL A 52 24.81 -11.09 27.57
N SER A 53 25.23 -12.35 27.45
CA SER A 53 24.94 -13.16 26.25
C SER A 53 23.44 -13.35 26.03
N GLN A 54 22.65 -13.56 27.10
CA GLN A 54 21.20 -13.69 26.99
C GLN A 54 20.54 -12.36 26.61
N ALA A 55 20.96 -11.24 27.23
CA ALA A 55 20.47 -9.92 26.85
C ALA A 55 20.73 -9.58 25.37
N GLN A 56 21.86 -10.03 24.82
CA GLN A 56 22.19 -9.89 23.40
C GLN A 56 21.24 -10.73 22.51
N ILE A 57 20.90 -11.95 22.92
CA ILE A 57 19.96 -12.81 22.21
C ILE A 57 18.56 -12.18 22.20
N GLU A 58 18.09 -11.68 23.34
CA GLU A 58 16.78 -11.00 23.46
C GLU A 58 16.69 -9.76 22.57
N THR A 59 17.74 -8.93 22.57
CA THR A 59 17.86 -7.77 21.67
C THR A 59 17.81 -8.22 20.21
N ASN A 60 18.56 -9.27 19.87
CA ASN A 60 18.59 -9.82 18.51
C ASN A 60 17.22 -10.41 18.10
N ASN A 61 16.41 -10.93 19.01
CA ASN A 61 15.10 -11.50 18.68
C ASN A 61 14.03 -10.44 18.37
N THR A 62 14.22 -9.20 18.83
CA THR A 62 13.26 -8.10 18.67
C THR A 62 13.69 -7.05 17.65
N ALA A 63 14.96 -7.06 17.24
CA ALA A 63 15.49 -6.12 16.26
C ALA A 63 15.03 -6.41 14.82
N VAL A 64 14.84 -5.34 14.05
CA VAL A 64 14.77 -5.40 12.58
C VAL A 64 16.19 -5.65 12.05
N LYS A 65 16.33 -6.59 11.10
CA LYS A 65 17.63 -7.04 10.61
C LYS A 65 17.76 -6.80 9.12
N TYR A 66 19.00 -6.72 8.65
CA TYR A 66 19.30 -6.92 7.24
C TYR A 66 19.23 -8.41 6.89
N ALA A 67 19.00 -8.71 5.63
CA ALA A 67 19.12 -10.06 5.12
C ALA A 67 20.58 -10.55 5.24
N THR A 68 20.75 -11.87 5.17
CA THR A 68 22.07 -12.49 5.14
C THR A 68 22.14 -13.49 4.00
N SER A 69 23.34 -13.69 3.48
CA SER A 69 23.64 -14.66 2.43
C SER A 69 24.91 -15.43 2.80
N GLU A 70 25.11 -16.59 2.19
CA GLU A 70 26.39 -17.30 2.32
C GLU A 70 27.31 -17.00 1.14
N GLN A 71 28.54 -16.59 1.45
CA GLN A 71 29.59 -16.38 0.48
C GLN A 71 30.85 -17.10 0.96
N ASN A 72 31.32 -18.07 0.17
CA ASN A 72 32.51 -18.88 0.49
C ASN A 72 32.46 -19.53 1.88
N GLY A 73 31.28 -19.98 2.33
CA GLY A 73 31.07 -20.61 3.64
C GLY A 73 30.97 -19.63 4.82
N ASN A 74 30.92 -18.32 4.56
CA ASN A 74 30.72 -17.30 5.59
C ASN A 74 29.35 -16.63 5.41
N THR A 75 28.68 -16.34 6.52
CA THR A 75 27.49 -15.48 6.55
C THR A 75 27.90 -14.03 6.33
N VAL A 76 27.38 -13.41 5.27
CA VAL A 76 27.59 -12.00 4.92
C VAL A 76 26.28 -11.25 5.01
N VAL A 77 26.31 -10.05 5.59
CA VAL A 77 25.14 -9.16 5.69
C VAL A 77 24.86 -8.53 4.31
N ASP A 78 23.60 -8.61 3.88
CA ASP A 78 23.10 -7.96 2.67
C ASP A 78 22.38 -6.65 3.04
N TYR A 79 23.07 -5.53 2.82
CA TYR A 79 22.56 -4.20 3.12
C TYR A 79 21.44 -3.72 2.18
N GLN A 80 21.12 -4.48 1.13
CA GLN A 80 20.08 -4.12 0.16
C GLN A 80 18.69 -4.58 0.59
N ASN A 81 18.60 -5.51 1.55
CA ASN A 81 17.35 -6.16 1.94
C ASN A 81 17.17 -6.14 3.46
N ILE A 82 15.96 -5.80 3.92
CA ILE A 82 15.55 -5.87 5.33
C ILE A 82 14.70 -7.13 5.53
N VAL A 83 14.91 -7.81 6.66
CA VAL A 83 14.15 -8.98 7.09
C VAL A 83 13.29 -8.63 8.29
N LEU A 84 11.99 -8.92 8.17
CA LEU A 84 11.04 -8.94 9.28
C LEU A 84 10.80 -10.40 9.65
N ALA A 85 11.31 -10.83 10.81
CA ALA A 85 11.49 -12.24 11.16
C ALA A 85 10.20 -13.04 11.48
N ALA A 86 9.02 -12.53 11.11
CA ALA A 86 7.76 -13.24 11.29
C ALA A 86 7.54 -14.29 10.20
N PRO A 87 6.56 -15.22 10.36
CA PRO A 87 6.18 -16.13 9.29
C PRO A 87 5.89 -15.39 7.98
N GLU A 88 6.32 -15.99 6.87
CA GLU A 88 6.15 -15.42 5.54
C GLU A 88 4.69 -15.10 5.25
N ALA A 89 4.48 -14.02 4.49
CA ALA A 89 3.16 -13.67 4.00
C ALA A 89 2.73 -14.65 2.89
N ILE A 90 1.49 -15.10 2.95
CA ILE A 90 0.87 -15.92 1.91
C ILE A 90 0.18 -14.97 0.92
N VAL A 91 0.54 -15.08 -0.36
CA VAL A 91 0.00 -14.22 -1.42
C VAL A 91 -0.79 -15.06 -2.41
N SER A 92 -1.97 -14.59 -2.78
CA SER A 92 -2.80 -15.16 -3.84
C SER A 92 -3.32 -14.06 -4.76
N LYS A 93 -3.47 -14.37 -6.05
CA LYS A 93 -4.03 -13.45 -7.05
C LYS A 93 -5.29 -14.05 -7.63
N ASP A 94 -6.39 -13.31 -7.54
CA ASP A 94 -7.65 -13.69 -8.18
C ASP A 94 -7.51 -13.56 -9.70
N ALA A 95 -7.76 -14.64 -10.43
CA ALA A 95 -7.53 -14.70 -11.88
C ALA A 95 -8.52 -13.83 -12.69
N THR A 96 -9.68 -13.51 -12.13
CA THR A 96 -10.73 -12.76 -12.82
C THR A 96 -10.55 -11.25 -12.61
N THR A 97 -10.37 -10.85 -11.36
CA THR A 97 -10.30 -9.44 -10.93
C THR A 97 -8.87 -8.90 -10.90
N ASN A 98 -7.86 -9.76 -11.03
CA ASN A 98 -6.44 -9.46 -10.81
C ASN A 98 -6.11 -8.93 -9.39
N LYS A 99 -7.06 -8.96 -8.45
CA LYS A 99 -6.85 -8.49 -7.08
C LYS A 99 -5.91 -9.43 -6.32
N ILE A 100 -4.96 -8.85 -5.60
CA ILE A 100 -4.03 -9.57 -4.73
C ILE A 100 -4.64 -9.64 -3.33
N SER A 101 -4.62 -10.84 -2.73
CA SER A 101 -4.95 -11.09 -1.34
C SER A 101 -3.70 -11.61 -0.61
N THR A 102 -3.37 -10.96 0.50
CA THR A 102 -2.20 -11.28 1.32
C THR A 102 -2.63 -11.55 2.75
N THR A 103 -2.18 -12.67 3.34
CA THR A 103 -2.43 -13.02 4.75
C THR A 103 -1.12 -13.36 5.45
N GLY A 104 -1.05 -13.16 6.77
CA GLY A 104 0.20 -13.32 7.53
C GLY A 104 1.19 -12.16 7.35
N GLY A 105 2.47 -12.41 7.61
CA GLY A 105 3.54 -11.40 7.58
C GLY A 105 3.59 -10.47 8.80
N THR A 106 4.49 -9.49 8.76
CA THR A 106 4.64 -8.42 9.77
C THR A 106 4.05 -7.12 9.25
N THR A 107 3.25 -6.43 10.08
CA THR A 107 2.78 -5.06 9.78
C THR A 107 3.82 -4.02 10.23
N ILE A 108 4.00 -2.97 9.43
CA ILE A 108 4.76 -1.78 9.82
C ILE A 108 3.76 -0.70 10.19
N SER A 109 3.65 -0.38 11.49
CA SER A 109 2.82 0.72 11.98
C SER A 109 3.65 1.99 12.18
N ASN A 110 2.97 3.15 12.23
CA ASN A 110 3.61 4.46 12.40
C ASN A 110 4.66 4.81 11.32
N LEU A 111 4.48 4.28 10.11
CA LEU A 111 5.27 4.72 8.95
C LEU A 111 4.83 6.13 8.55
N ALA A 112 5.75 7.08 8.65
CA ALA A 112 5.50 8.46 8.22
C ALA A 112 5.15 8.53 6.72
N SER A 113 4.41 9.57 6.33
CA SER A 113 4.11 9.83 4.92
C SER A 113 5.39 10.02 4.12
N ALA A 114 5.42 9.51 2.88
CA ALA A 114 6.48 9.80 1.93
C ALA A 114 6.51 11.29 1.51
N GLY A 115 5.44 12.04 1.77
CA GLY A 115 5.19 13.37 1.23
C GLY A 115 4.39 13.29 -0.08
N ASP A 116 4.45 14.35 -0.88
CA ASP A 116 3.85 14.35 -2.22
C ASP A 116 4.51 13.26 -3.09
N TYR A 117 3.71 12.31 -3.55
CA TYR A 117 4.14 11.14 -4.32
C TYR A 117 4.54 11.50 -5.77
N THR A 118 4.25 12.72 -6.23
CA THR A 118 4.65 13.21 -7.56
C THR A 118 6.02 13.88 -7.55
N ASN A 119 6.57 14.19 -6.37
CA ASN A 119 7.89 14.80 -6.23
C ASN A 119 9.00 13.74 -6.33
N VAL A 120 9.95 13.92 -7.26
CA VAL A 120 11.08 13.03 -7.50
C VAL A 120 11.97 12.83 -6.27
N ASP A 121 12.10 13.83 -5.39
CA ASP A 121 12.90 13.73 -4.16
C ASP A 121 12.32 12.73 -3.15
N ASN A 122 11.04 12.38 -3.30
CA ASN A 122 10.35 11.39 -2.47
C ASN A 122 10.36 9.98 -3.08
N ALA A 123 10.89 9.78 -4.29
CA ALA A 123 10.75 8.54 -5.06
C ALA A 123 11.35 7.29 -4.38
N THR A 124 12.30 7.46 -3.44
CA THR A 124 12.93 6.36 -2.70
C THR A 124 12.33 6.14 -1.31
N LYS A 125 11.29 6.89 -0.94
CA LYS A 125 10.59 6.72 0.34
C LYS A 125 9.51 5.67 0.21
N ALA A 126 9.27 4.92 1.28
CA ALA A 126 8.14 3.99 1.34
C ALA A 126 6.83 4.78 1.49
N VAL A 127 5.83 4.44 0.67
CA VAL A 127 4.47 4.98 0.79
C VAL A 127 3.70 4.26 1.90
N ASN A 128 2.98 5.00 2.72
CA ASN A 128 2.07 4.39 3.69
C ASN A 128 0.64 4.28 3.12
N ALA A 129 -0.27 3.68 3.89
CA ALA A 129 -1.66 3.49 3.46
C ALA A 129 -2.42 4.82 3.23
N GLY A 130 -2.05 5.89 3.94
CA GLY A 130 -2.61 7.23 3.75
C GLY A 130 -2.18 7.85 2.41
N ASP A 131 -0.89 7.73 2.08
CA ASP A 131 -0.36 8.18 0.78
C ASP A 131 -1.06 7.45 -0.37
N LEU A 132 -1.21 6.12 -0.27
CA LEU A 132 -1.91 5.32 -1.27
C LEU A 132 -3.39 5.72 -1.37
N ASN A 133 -4.07 5.91 -0.24
CA ASN A 133 -5.47 6.35 -0.24
C ASN A 133 -5.64 7.69 -0.96
N ASN A 134 -4.76 8.65 -0.70
CA ASN A 134 -4.79 9.96 -1.36
C ASN A 134 -4.54 9.83 -2.86
N ALA A 135 -3.54 9.07 -3.28
CA ALA A 135 -3.26 8.82 -4.70
C ALA A 135 -4.45 8.15 -5.42
N VAL A 136 -5.15 7.22 -4.76
CA VAL A 136 -6.36 6.58 -5.29
C VAL A 136 -7.52 7.58 -5.40
N LEU A 137 -7.77 8.37 -4.36
CA LEU A 137 -8.82 9.41 -4.38
C LEU A 137 -8.57 10.44 -5.50
N ASP A 138 -7.33 10.88 -5.65
CA ASP A 138 -6.91 11.79 -6.73
C ASP A 138 -7.21 11.26 -8.13
N VAL A 139 -7.33 9.94 -8.30
CA VAL A 139 -7.71 9.31 -9.58
C VAL A 139 -9.22 9.13 -9.68
N VAL A 140 -9.86 8.60 -8.64
CA VAL A 140 -11.31 8.30 -8.65
C VAL A 140 -12.16 9.57 -8.73
N ASP A 141 -11.72 10.66 -8.09
CA ASP A 141 -12.40 11.95 -8.15
C ASP A 141 -12.15 12.69 -9.47
N LYS A 142 -11.19 12.24 -10.29
CA LYS A 142 -11.02 12.77 -11.65
C LYS A 142 -12.07 12.16 -12.58
N GLY A 143 -12.55 12.98 -13.50
CA GLY A 143 -13.65 12.63 -14.39
C GLY A 143 -13.80 13.65 -15.51
N LEU A 144 -14.75 13.41 -16.40
CA LEU A 144 -15.08 14.36 -17.47
C LEU A 144 -16.17 15.33 -16.98
N THR A 145 -15.96 16.63 -17.17
CA THR A 145 -16.96 17.65 -16.90
C THR A 145 -17.59 18.12 -18.21
N PHE A 146 -18.91 17.96 -18.33
CA PHE A 146 -19.71 18.35 -19.48
C PHE A 146 -20.44 19.65 -19.17
N THR A 147 -20.25 20.64 -20.03
CA THR A 147 -20.92 21.95 -19.97
C THR A 147 -21.77 22.17 -21.21
N ALA A 148 -22.81 22.99 -21.13
CA ALA A 148 -23.67 23.34 -22.25
C ALA A 148 -23.96 24.85 -22.25
N ASN A 149 -24.65 25.34 -23.29
CA ASN A 149 -25.04 26.75 -23.41
C ASN A 149 -25.93 27.24 -22.25
N SER A 150 -26.60 26.33 -21.54
CA SER A 150 -27.44 26.61 -20.37
C SER A 150 -27.48 25.38 -19.45
N GLY A 151 -27.84 25.56 -18.18
CA GLY A 151 -27.90 24.49 -17.17
C GLY A 151 -26.65 24.42 -16.30
N THR A 152 -26.54 23.38 -15.46
CA THR A 152 -25.40 23.15 -14.57
C THR A 152 -24.42 22.14 -15.17
N ALA A 153 -23.12 22.32 -14.88
CA ALA A 153 -22.10 21.37 -15.34
C ALA A 153 -22.31 19.99 -14.71
N HIS A 154 -22.16 18.93 -15.51
CA HIS A 154 -22.24 17.55 -15.04
C HIS A 154 -20.85 16.91 -15.03
N LYS A 155 -20.42 16.38 -13.87
CA LYS A 155 -19.13 15.68 -13.73
C LYS A 155 -19.38 14.18 -13.64
N ALA A 156 -18.95 13.45 -14.66
CA ALA A 156 -18.94 11.99 -14.68
C ALA A 156 -17.59 11.48 -14.15
N THR A 157 -17.60 10.87 -12.97
CA THR A 157 -16.40 10.28 -12.34
C THR A 157 -16.10 8.89 -12.89
N LEU A 158 -14.90 8.37 -12.64
CA LEU A 158 -14.51 7.03 -13.07
C LEU A 158 -15.50 5.96 -12.59
N GLY A 159 -15.91 5.07 -13.49
CA GLY A 159 -16.87 4.00 -13.20
C GLY A 159 -18.34 4.42 -13.31
N THR A 160 -18.64 5.69 -13.57
CA THR A 160 -20.02 6.15 -13.86
C THR A 160 -20.33 6.04 -15.36
N SER A 161 -21.63 6.00 -15.69
CA SER A 161 -22.12 6.00 -17.08
C SER A 161 -22.79 7.32 -17.40
N ILE A 162 -22.63 7.78 -18.64
CA ILE A 162 -23.36 8.91 -19.21
C ILE A 162 -24.34 8.38 -20.24
N SER A 163 -25.59 8.79 -20.13
CA SER A 163 -26.60 8.55 -21.16
C SER A 163 -26.76 9.81 -22.00
N ILE A 164 -26.56 9.69 -23.31
CA ILE A 164 -26.91 10.72 -24.29
C ILE A 164 -28.17 10.22 -24.99
N LYS A 165 -29.30 10.86 -24.71
CA LYS A 165 -30.62 10.46 -25.22
C LYS A 165 -31.28 11.65 -25.92
N GLY A 166 -32.12 11.33 -26.91
CA GLY A 166 -33.19 12.22 -27.38
C GLY A 166 -34.33 12.26 -26.35
N ALA A 167 -35.57 12.01 -26.79
CA ALA A 167 -36.70 11.87 -25.85
C ALA A 167 -36.62 10.56 -25.03
N GLU A 168 -37.23 10.55 -23.84
CA GLU A 168 -37.11 9.45 -22.85
C GLU A 168 -37.73 8.11 -23.29
N ASP A 169 -38.73 8.11 -24.18
CA ASP A 169 -39.49 6.91 -24.60
C ASP A 169 -38.83 6.09 -25.74
N ASN A 170 -37.55 6.32 -26.02
CA ASN A 170 -36.84 5.75 -27.16
C ASN A 170 -36.37 4.29 -26.94
N SER A 171 -37.07 3.29 -27.49
CA SER A 171 -36.76 1.86 -27.28
C SER A 171 -36.63 0.96 -28.53
N ALA A 172 -36.78 1.47 -29.76
CA ALA A 172 -36.73 0.64 -30.98
C ALA A 172 -35.92 1.29 -32.14
N PHE A 173 -34.71 0.78 -32.41
CA PHE A 173 -33.81 1.30 -33.46
C PHE A 173 -34.17 0.84 -34.88
N SER A 174 -34.71 -0.37 -35.06
CA SER A 174 -34.71 -1.04 -36.36
C SER A 174 -35.99 -0.90 -37.19
N THR A 175 -37.09 -0.41 -36.62
CA THR A 175 -38.37 -0.34 -37.36
C THR A 175 -39.12 0.98 -37.22
N GLU A 176 -38.91 1.75 -36.14
CA GLU A 176 -39.69 2.97 -35.86
C GLU A 176 -38.81 4.03 -35.20
N SER A 177 -37.96 4.71 -35.97
CA SER A 177 -37.42 5.99 -35.53
C SER A 177 -38.56 7.01 -35.53
N ASP A 178 -39.36 7.03 -34.46
CA ASP A 178 -40.35 8.08 -34.22
C ASP A 178 -40.34 8.68 -32.80
N GLN A 179 -39.45 8.31 -31.86
CA GLN A 179 -39.51 8.88 -30.49
C GLN A 179 -38.20 9.00 -29.68
N GLY A 180 -37.16 9.49 -30.35
CA GLY A 180 -36.52 10.74 -29.94
C GLY A 180 -36.91 11.79 -30.97
N LYS A 181 -38.06 12.45 -30.83
CA LYS A 181 -38.89 12.85 -32.00
C LYS A 181 -38.16 13.45 -33.21
N ASN A 182 -37.13 14.27 -32.99
CA ASN A 182 -36.27 14.80 -34.06
C ASN A 182 -34.80 14.39 -33.97
N ILE A 183 -34.28 14.01 -32.79
CA ILE A 183 -32.86 13.69 -32.56
C ILE A 183 -32.75 12.29 -31.97
N TYR A 184 -31.99 11.42 -32.64
CA TYR A 184 -31.66 10.09 -32.13
C TYR A 184 -30.17 9.98 -31.83
N THR A 185 -29.85 9.09 -30.89
CA THR A 185 -28.49 8.79 -30.44
C THR A 185 -28.28 7.28 -30.47
N GLN A 186 -27.16 6.82 -31.03
CA GLN A 186 -26.80 5.40 -31.06
C GLN A 186 -25.32 5.24 -30.72
N VAL A 187 -25.01 4.26 -29.87
CA VAL A 187 -23.65 3.77 -29.69
C VAL A 187 -23.45 2.60 -30.66
N GLU A 188 -22.54 2.77 -31.61
CA GLU A 188 -22.14 1.75 -32.57
C GLU A 188 -21.24 0.69 -31.92
N THR A 189 -21.03 -0.44 -32.60
CA THR A 189 -20.23 -1.55 -32.07
C THR A 189 -18.76 -1.17 -31.85
N ASP A 190 -18.26 -0.14 -32.55
CA ASP A 190 -16.91 0.40 -32.38
C ASP A 190 -16.81 1.50 -31.29
N GLY A 191 -17.93 1.81 -30.62
CA GLY A 191 -18.01 2.84 -29.58
C GLY A 191 -18.29 4.25 -30.11
N THR A 192 -18.41 4.45 -31.43
CA THR A 192 -18.82 5.74 -31.99
C THR A 192 -20.24 6.09 -31.56
N ILE A 193 -20.43 7.32 -31.05
CA ILE A 193 -21.77 7.85 -30.77
C ILE A 193 -22.26 8.59 -32.01
N ARG A 194 -23.26 8.03 -32.70
CA ARG A 194 -23.98 8.73 -33.76
C ARG A 194 -25.08 9.60 -33.17
N ILE A 195 -25.18 10.81 -33.68
CA ILE A 195 -26.27 11.73 -33.43
C ILE A 195 -26.86 12.08 -34.78
N GLY A 196 -28.16 11.83 -34.97
CA GLY A 196 -28.82 12.07 -36.24
C GLY A 196 -30.20 12.70 -36.09
N LEU A 197 -30.67 13.28 -37.19
CA LEU A 197 -32.01 13.83 -37.31
C LEU A 197 -32.98 12.75 -37.79
N ALA A 198 -34.24 12.82 -37.32
CA ALA A 198 -35.30 11.98 -37.84
C ALA A 198 -35.62 12.32 -39.32
N ASN A 199 -36.05 11.31 -40.08
CA ASN A 199 -36.45 11.49 -41.49
C ASN A 199 -37.64 12.46 -41.62
N ASN A 200 -38.58 12.40 -40.67
CA ASN A 200 -39.70 13.33 -40.57
C ASN A 200 -39.55 14.09 -39.25
N LEU A 201 -39.48 15.42 -39.31
CA LEU A 201 -39.40 16.23 -38.12
C LEU A 201 -40.80 16.49 -37.54
N ASP A 202 -41.07 16.02 -36.33
CA ASP A 202 -42.23 16.43 -35.55
C ASP A 202 -41.90 17.74 -34.82
N LEU A 203 -42.49 18.82 -35.31
CA LEU A 203 -42.30 20.16 -34.75
C LEU A 203 -43.35 20.46 -33.66
N GLY A 204 -44.32 19.57 -33.43
CA GLY A 204 -45.44 19.78 -32.52
C GLY A 204 -46.39 20.89 -32.97
N ALA A 205 -47.39 21.19 -32.13
CA ALA A 205 -48.45 22.14 -32.49
C ALA A 205 -47.97 23.59 -32.69
N GLN A 206 -46.83 23.96 -32.10
CA GLN A 206 -46.27 25.31 -32.11
C GLN A 206 -44.95 25.42 -32.90
N GLY A 207 -44.46 24.32 -33.46
CA GLY A 207 -43.20 24.34 -34.17
C GLY A 207 -43.33 24.92 -35.58
N SER A 208 -42.20 25.37 -36.10
CA SER A 208 -42.11 26.03 -37.39
C SER A 208 -40.75 25.80 -38.03
N ILE A 209 -40.68 25.93 -39.36
CA ILE A 209 -39.43 25.98 -40.10
C ILE A 209 -39.24 27.40 -40.62
N LEU A 210 -38.10 28.00 -40.30
CA LEU A 210 -37.71 29.30 -40.84
C LEU A 210 -36.86 29.08 -42.11
N VAL A 211 -37.37 29.55 -43.25
CA VAL A 211 -36.65 29.54 -44.53
C VAL A 211 -36.40 30.99 -44.95
N GLY A 212 -35.19 31.49 -44.66
CA GLY A 212 -34.87 32.92 -44.79
C GLY A 212 -35.67 33.75 -43.78
N SER A 213 -36.57 34.61 -44.26
CA SER A 213 -37.51 35.37 -43.43
C SER A 213 -38.93 34.79 -43.39
N THR A 214 -39.19 33.68 -44.09
CA THR A 214 -40.51 33.05 -44.18
C THR A 214 -40.66 31.95 -43.14
N SER A 215 -41.74 32.00 -42.35
CA SER A 215 -42.06 30.98 -41.34
C SER A 215 -43.12 30.01 -41.88
N ILE A 216 -42.77 28.72 -41.96
CA ILE A 216 -43.70 27.63 -42.30
C ILE A 216 -44.27 27.10 -40.98
N VAL A 217 -45.59 27.22 -40.81
CA VAL A 217 -46.33 26.82 -39.59
C VAL A 217 -47.48 25.89 -39.91
N MET A 218 -47.94 25.13 -38.92
CA MET A 218 -49.13 24.30 -39.06
C MET A 218 -50.40 25.15 -39.23
N VAL A 219 -51.20 24.87 -40.27
CA VAL A 219 -52.52 25.46 -40.48
C VAL A 219 -53.58 24.48 -40.00
N ARG A 220 -54.39 24.86 -39.00
CA ARG A 220 -55.57 24.08 -38.61
C ARG A 220 -56.77 24.55 -39.44
N LEU A 221 -57.37 23.64 -40.22
CA LEU A 221 -58.68 23.90 -40.81
C LEU A 221 -59.71 23.91 -39.67
N GLN A 222 -60.36 25.06 -39.44
CA GLN A 222 -61.57 25.09 -38.62
C GLN A 222 -62.73 24.63 -39.51
N VAL A 223 -63.31 23.48 -39.17
CA VAL A 223 -64.54 22.95 -39.78
C VAL A 223 -65.72 23.28 -38.88
#